data_AF-A0A6U9Z9D1-F1
#
_entry.id   AF-A0A6U9Z9D1-F1
#
_cell.length_a   1.000
_cell.length_b   1.000
_cell.length_c   1.000
_cell.angle_alpha   90.00
_cell.angle_beta   90.00
_cell.angle_gamma   90.00
#
_symmetry.space_group_name_H-M   'P 1'
#
loop_
_entity.id
_entity.type
_entity.pdbx_description
1 polymer ?
#
loop_
_entity_poly.entity_id
_entity_poly.type
_entity_poly.pdbx_seq_one_letter_code
_entity_poly.pdbx_strand_id
1 'polypeptide(L)'
;MNPLIKFLTPSSELSHGSDTYNIAFLVAHCGFFLFNFVNFCFLLLFEGYATKRLWSNRASLWSLAAHLIQLISCMSSIHRYNINDEFGFWARFGTWTGITAFTFIEVPYLYLLFLNDTRKVRIGMAVVVVFGIASIALSELHWDRDHFKYLGIFGGATIAIHVVALLRARRHLKQGLFTLENGFLSQDTMVRVYEVFVLVICACFSLGPLTGIPILKYPSTGMVYTICMLNSICMGRTSFMKEENVNGAPSTSAERLPLTR
;
A
#
# COMPACT_ATOMS: atom_id res chain seq x y z
N MET A 1 -35.69 -9.79 -6.27
CA MET A 1 -34.36 -10.35 -5.91
C MET A 1 -33.78 -9.51 -4.78
N ASN A 2 -33.37 -10.13 -3.67
CA ASN A 2 -32.85 -9.42 -2.49
C ASN A 2 -31.57 -8.64 -2.86
N PRO A 3 -31.46 -7.33 -2.51
CA PRO A 3 -30.27 -6.53 -2.79
C PRO A 3 -28.96 -7.18 -2.30
N LEU A 4 -28.97 -7.84 -1.13
CA LEU A 4 -27.80 -8.53 -0.57
C LEU A 4 -27.29 -9.64 -1.48
N ILE A 5 -28.20 -10.40 -2.11
CA ILE A 5 -27.83 -11.51 -3.00
C ILE A 5 -27.13 -10.97 -4.25
N LYS A 6 -27.53 -9.79 -4.75
CA LYS A 6 -26.90 -9.14 -5.92
C LYS A 6 -25.45 -8.69 -5.64
N PHE A 7 -25.15 -8.25 -4.42
CA PHE A 7 -23.80 -7.82 -4.04
C PHE A 7 -22.83 -8.96 -3.77
N LEU A 8 -23.37 -10.15 -3.49
CA LEU A 8 -22.62 -11.38 -3.28
C LEU A 8 -22.49 -12.21 -4.57
N THR A 9 -23.06 -11.75 -5.67
CA THR A 9 -22.95 -12.40 -6.98
C THR A 9 -21.51 -12.27 -7.50
N PRO A 10 -20.87 -13.38 -7.92
CA PRO A 10 -19.57 -13.33 -8.59
C PRO A 10 -19.63 -12.46 -9.83
N SER A 11 -18.55 -11.72 -10.11
CA SER A 11 -18.50 -10.81 -11.25
C SER A 11 -18.68 -11.53 -12.60
N SER A 12 -18.34 -12.82 -12.68
CA SER A 12 -18.54 -13.65 -13.88
C SER A 12 -20.01 -13.90 -14.23
N GLU A 13 -20.91 -13.74 -13.25
CA GLU A 13 -22.35 -13.91 -13.42
C GLU A 13 -23.06 -12.57 -13.69
N LEU A 14 -22.31 -11.46 -13.65
CA LEU A 14 -22.81 -10.13 -13.92
C LEU A 14 -22.43 -9.70 -15.34
N SER A 15 -23.40 -9.22 -16.11
CA SER A 15 -23.12 -8.71 -17.46
C SER A 15 -22.38 -7.37 -17.37
N HIS A 16 -21.24 -7.25 -18.07
CA HIS A 16 -20.52 -5.98 -18.22
C HIS A 16 -21.45 -4.87 -18.72
N GLY A 17 -21.23 -3.65 -18.24
CA GLY A 17 -22.09 -2.50 -18.54
C GLY A 17 -23.52 -2.55 -17.99
N SER A 18 -23.94 -3.62 -17.30
CA SER A 18 -25.27 -3.65 -16.66
C SER A 18 -25.31 -2.80 -15.40
N ASP A 19 -26.47 -2.23 -15.08
CA ASP A 19 -26.66 -1.44 -13.86
C ASP A 19 -26.29 -2.22 -12.59
N THR A 20 -26.60 -3.52 -12.54
CA THR A 20 -26.28 -4.35 -11.37
C THR A 20 -24.77 -4.57 -11.23
N TYR A 21 -24.05 -4.75 -12.34
CA TYR A 21 -22.59 -4.80 -12.35
C TYR A 21 -22.00 -3.47 -11.86
N ASN A 22 -22.41 -2.35 -12.46
CA ASN A 22 -21.88 -1.02 -12.11
C ASN A 22 -22.15 -0.67 -10.65
N ILE A 23 -23.34 -0.95 -10.12
CA ILE A 23 -23.68 -0.71 -8.71
C ILE A 23 -22.82 -1.58 -7.77
N ALA A 24 -22.59 -2.85 -8.10
CA ALA A 24 -21.76 -3.73 -7.26
C ALA A 24 -20.31 -3.23 -7.16
N PHE A 25 -19.73 -2.82 -8.28
CA PHE A 25 -18.37 -2.28 -8.29
C PHE A 25 -18.29 -0.87 -7.68
N LEU A 26 -19.29 0.00 -7.90
CA LEU A 26 -19.40 1.31 -7.26
C LEU A 26 -19.36 1.17 -5.73
N VAL A 27 -20.22 0.32 -5.16
CA VAL A 27 -20.28 0.08 -3.71
C VAL A 27 -18.95 -0.46 -3.18
N ALA A 28 -18.31 -1.39 -3.90
CA ALA A 28 -17.01 -1.92 -3.52
C ALA A 28 -15.92 -0.83 -3.50
N HIS A 29 -15.92 0.09 -4.48
CA HIS A 29 -15.01 1.23 -4.51
C HIS A 29 -15.31 2.28 -3.45
N CYS A 30 -16.57 2.49 -3.05
CA CYS A 30 -16.92 3.32 -1.89
C CYS A 30 -16.35 2.74 -0.60
N GLY A 31 -16.43 1.42 -0.41
CA GLY A 31 -15.79 0.74 0.72
C GLY A 31 -14.27 0.91 0.70
N PHE A 32 -13.64 0.71 -0.46
CA PHE A 32 -12.20 0.90 -0.62
C PHE A 32 -11.75 2.35 -0.39
N PHE A 33 -12.53 3.32 -0.85
CA PHE A 33 -12.34 4.75 -0.55
C PHE A 33 -12.38 4.99 0.96
N LEU A 34 -13.38 4.46 1.66
CA LEU A 34 -13.55 4.66 3.09
C LEU A 34 -12.34 4.16 3.90
N PHE A 35 -11.81 2.98 3.59
CA PHE A 35 -10.58 2.46 4.23
C PHE A 35 -9.41 3.43 4.05
N ASN A 36 -9.17 3.87 2.81
CA ASN A 36 -8.06 4.78 2.53
C ASN A 36 -8.25 6.15 3.17
N PHE A 37 -9.50 6.62 3.25
CA PHE A 37 -9.83 7.91 3.84
C PHE A 37 -9.59 7.89 5.34
N VAL A 38 -10.04 6.82 6.02
CA VAL A 38 -9.79 6.62 7.45
C VAL A 38 -8.28 6.52 7.72
N ASN A 39 -7.54 5.75 6.92
CA ASN A 39 -6.08 5.65 7.08
C ASN A 39 -5.37 7.00 6.84
N PHE A 40 -5.78 7.75 5.82
CA PHE A 40 -5.26 9.10 5.54
C PHE A 40 -5.51 10.05 6.71
N CYS A 41 -6.75 10.08 7.21
CA CYS A 41 -7.12 10.86 8.40
C CYS A 41 -6.33 10.40 9.63
N PHE A 42 -6.12 9.09 9.81
CA PHE A 42 -5.36 8.55 10.93
C PHE A 42 -3.90 9.04 10.89
N LEU A 43 -3.24 8.98 9.73
CA LEU A 43 -1.89 9.50 9.56
C LEU A 43 -1.81 11.01 9.83
N LEU A 44 -2.75 11.81 9.33
CA LEU A 44 -2.73 13.26 9.58
C LEU A 44 -3.02 13.62 11.04
N LEU A 45 -4.06 13.04 11.63
CA LEU A 45 -4.56 13.44 12.94
C LEU A 45 -3.76 12.79 14.08
N PHE A 46 -3.44 11.50 13.99
CA PHE A 46 -2.72 10.81 15.06
C PHE A 46 -1.21 10.86 14.85
N GLU A 47 -0.71 10.49 13.67
CA GLU A 47 0.74 10.52 13.42
C GLU A 47 1.24 11.98 13.24
N GLY A 48 0.45 12.83 12.58
CA GLY A 48 0.81 14.22 12.30
C GLY A 48 0.53 15.20 13.44
N TYR A 49 -0.72 15.30 13.87
CA TYR A 49 -1.13 16.28 14.87
C TYR A 49 -0.86 15.82 16.31
N ALA A 50 -1.39 14.66 16.72
CA ALA A 50 -1.34 14.21 18.11
C ALA A 50 0.07 13.79 18.56
N THR A 51 0.78 12.99 17.75
CA THR A 51 2.11 12.48 18.10
C THR A 51 3.25 13.27 17.49
N LYS A 52 2.99 14.14 16.50
CA LYS A 52 3.99 14.94 15.77
C LYS A 52 5.13 14.12 15.16
N ARG A 53 4.88 12.85 14.84
CA ARG A 53 5.86 11.91 14.28
C ARG A 53 5.81 11.80 12.76
N LEU A 54 4.72 12.23 12.12
CA LEU A 54 4.54 12.06 10.67
C LEU A 54 5.71 12.63 9.88
N TRP A 55 6.16 13.84 10.21
CA TRP A 55 7.22 14.53 9.48
C TRP A 55 8.62 13.95 9.74
N SER A 56 8.83 13.28 10.86
CA SER A 56 10.09 12.59 11.18
C SER A 56 10.09 11.12 10.73
N ASN A 57 8.93 10.55 10.42
CA ASN A 57 8.78 9.19 9.93
C ASN A 57 8.57 9.16 8.41
N ARG A 58 9.66 9.04 7.66
CA ARG A 58 9.63 8.95 6.18
C ARG A 58 8.72 7.84 5.68
N ALA A 59 8.65 6.69 6.34
CA ALA A 59 7.76 5.60 5.94
C ALA A 59 6.28 6.03 6.02
N SER A 60 5.89 6.75 7.08
CA SER A 60 4.54 7.30 7.21
C SER A 60 4.23 8.37 6.18
N LEU A 61 5.20 9.17 5.73
CA LEU A 61 5.01 10.13 4.62
C LEU A 61 4.75 9.42 3.28
N TRP A 62 5.52 8.37 2.96
CA TRP A 62 5.28 7.56 1.77
C TRP A 62 3.91 6.89 1.81
N SER A 63 3.54 6.35 2.98
CA SER A 63 2.20 5.81 3.21
C SER A 63 1.12 6.88 3.03
N LEU A 64 1.29 8.08 3.58
CA LEU A 64 0.30 9.17 3.44
C LEU A 64 0.08 9.53 1.97
N ALA A 65 1.15 9.70 1.20
CA ALA A 65 1.07 9.98 -0.22
C ALA A 65 0.38 8.85 -0.98
N ALA A 66 0.68 7.59 -0.67
CA ALA A 66 0.01 6.45 -1.28
C ALA A 66 -1.50 6.47 -1.04
N HIS A 67 -1.93 6.74 0.20
CA HIS A 67 -3.35 6.81 0.55
C HIS A 67 -4.05 7.97 -0.17
N LEU A 68 -3.41 9.14 -0.27
CA LEU A 68 -3.96 10.28 -1.01
C LEU A 68 -4.15 9.96 -2.50
N ILE A 69 -3.13 9.38 -3.14
CA ILE A 69 -3.21 9.00 -4.55
C ILE A 69 -4.26 7.89 -4.75
N GLN A 70 -4.38 6.96 -3.80
CA GLN A 70 -5.39 5.91 -3.85
C GLN A 70 -6.82 6.47 -3.70
N LEU A 71 -7.02 7.52 -2.90
CA LEU A 71 -8.32 8.22 -2.84
C LEU A 71 -8.70 8.78 -4.21
N ILE A 72 -7.76 9.37 -4.94
CA ILE A 72 -7.99 9.88 -6.30
C ILE A 72 -8.35 8.72 -7.26
N SER A 73 -7.64 7.59 -7.16
CA SER A 73 -7.95 6.37 -7.93
C SER A 73 -9.36 5.84 -7.65
N CYS A 74 -9.75 5.81 -6.38
CA CYS A 74 -11.10 5.43 -5.97
C CYS A 74 -12.16 6.41 -6.48
N MET A 75 -11.94 7.72 -6.37
CA MET A 75 -12.87 8.74 -6.90
C MET A 75 -13.05 8.60 -8.41
N SER A 76 -11.98 8.33 -9.14
CA SER A 76 -12.01 8.09 -10.59
C SER A 76 -12.88 6.86 -10.91
N SER A 77 -12.72 5.78 -10.15
CA SER A 77 -13.51 4.56 -10.31
C SER A 77 -14.99 4.77 -9.94
N ILE A 78 -15.27 5.48 -8.85
CA ILE A 78 -16.64 5.81 -8.43
C ILE A 78 -17.33 6.66 -9.52
N HIS A 79 -16.66 7.72 -9.98
CA HIS A 79 -17.18 8.57 -11.03
C HIS A 79 -17.46 7.77 -12.31
N ARG A 80 -16.52 6.90 -12.71
CA ARG A 80 -16.63 6.02 -13.86
C ARG A 80 -17.90 5.17 -13.83
N TYR A 81 -18.15 4.47 -12.73
CA TYR A 81 -19.35 3.65 -12.58
C TYR A 81 -20.63 4.49 -12.45
N ASN A 82 -20.54 5.72 -11.94
CA ASN A 82 -21.67 6.64 -11.86
C ASN A 82 -22.09 7.19 -13.23
N ILE A 83 -21.15 7.39 -14.16
CA ILE A 83 -21.44 7.83 -15.53
C ILE A 83 -21.59 6.66 -16.53
N ASN A 84 -21.52 5.42 -16.05
CA ASN A 84 -21.57 4.20 -16.87
C ASN A 84 -20.52 4.12 -18.00
N ASP A 85 -19.34 4.71 -17.79
CA ASP A 85 -18.23 4.72 -18.77
C ASP A 85 -17.10 3.74 -18.35
N GLU A 86 -17.35 2.43 -18.43
CA GLU A 86 -16.49 1.40 -17.83
C GLU A 86 -15.01 1.45 -18.27
N PHE A 87 -14.72 1.92 -19.49
CA PHE A 87 -13.38 1.87 -20.09
C PHE A 87 -12.85 3.20 -20.61
N GLY A 88 -13.56 4.32 -20.41
CA GLY A 88 -13.10 5.64 -20.85
C GLY A 88 -12.01 6.26 -19.97
N PHE A 89 -11.90 7.58 -20.03
CA PHE A 89 -10.78 8.32 -19.42
C PHE A 89 -10.59 8.00 -17.93
N TRP A 90 -11.68 7.98 -17.16
CA TRP A 90 -11.62 7.76 -15.71
C TRP A 90 -11.15 6.35 -15.33
N ALA A 91 -11.31 5.37 -16.24
CA ALA A 91 -10.77 4.04 -16.05
C ALA A 91 -9.24 4.01 -16.17
N ARG A 92 -8.71 4.69 -17.19
CA ARG A 92 -7.27 4.81 -17.45
C ARG A 92 -6.60 5.64 -16.36
N PHE A 93 -7.17 6.80 -16.05
CA PHE A 93 -6.67 7.68 -14.99
C PHE A 93 -6.72 7.01 -13.60
N GLY A 94 -7.81 6.30 -13.28
CA GLY A 94 -7.91 5.48 -12.07
C GLY A 94 -6.86 4.38 -12.01
N THR A 95 -6.52 3.78 -13.15
CA THR A 95 -5.46 2.77 -13.27
C THR A 95 -4.07 3.35 -13.02
N TRP A 96 -3.75 4.49 -13.64
CA TRP A 96 -2.44 5.15 -13.47
C TRP A 96 -2.22 5.58 -12.01
N THR A 97 -3.23 6.21 -11.42
CA THR A 97 -3.18 6.63 -10.02
C THR A 97 -3.12 5.41 -9.09
N GLY A 98 -3.83 4.32 -9.40
CA GLY A 98 -3.72 3.06 -8.65
C GLY A 98 -2.31 2.48 -8.67
N ILE A 99 -1.69 2.33 -9.86
CA ILE A 99 -0.30 1.85 -9.99
C ILE A 99 0.68 2.78 -9.26
N THR A 100 0.47 4.09 -9.35
CA THR A 100 1.29 5.07 -8.64
C THR A 100 1.15 4.91 -7.12
N ALA A 101 -0.06 4.73 -6.60
CA ALA A 101 -0.28 4.49 -5.18
C ALA A 101 0.42 3.20 -4.71
N PHE A 102 0.32 2.11 -5.49
CA PHE A 102 1.05 0.87 -5.22
C PHE A 102 2.58 1.07 -5.23
N THR A 103 3.11 1.91 -6.11
CA THR A 103 4.55 2.24 -6.13
C THR A 103 5.00 2.91 -4.83
N PHE A 104 4.17 3.77 -4.24
CA PHE A 104 4.49 4.45 -2.98
C PHE A 104 4.42 3.52 -1.76
N ILE A 105 3.44 2.59 -1.69
CA ILE A 105 3.33 1.67 -0.55
C ILE A 105 4.50 0.68 -0.48
N GLU A 106 5.18 0.42 -1.59
CA GLU A 106 6.33 -0.50 -1.65
C GLU A 106 7.54 0.02 -0.88
N VAL A 107 7.70 1.34 -0.78
CA VAL A 107 8.90 1.96 -0.20
C VAL A 107 9.16 1.48 1.24
N PRO A 108 8.19 1.52 2.19
CA PRO A 108 8.33 0.89 3.50
C PRO A 108 8.75 -0.60 3.45
N TYR A 109 8.20 -1.40 2.54
CA TYR A 109 8.52 -2.83 2.48
C TYR A 109 9.91 -3.10 1.92
N LEU A 110 10.40 -2.27 0.99
CA LEU A 110 11.78 -2.35 0.51
C LEU A 110 12.79 -2.10 1.64
N TYR A 111 12.48 -1.18 2.55
CA TYR A 111 13.27 -0.94 3.75
C TYR A 111 13.31 -2.14 4.69
N LEU A 112 12.19 -2.85 4.86
CA LEU A 112 12.15 -4.11 5.61
C LEU A 112 12.92 -5.24 4.91
N LEU A 113 12.85 -5.28 3.57
CA LEU A 113 13.51 -6.29 2.77
C LEU A 113 15.03 -6.12 2.77
N PHE A 114 15.51 -4.89 2.68
CA PHE A 114 16.93 -4.56 2.57
C PHE A 114 17.43 -3.78 3.79
N LEU A 115 17.14 -4.29 5.00
CA LEU A 115 17.61 -3.71 6.27
C LEU A 115 19.07 -3.26 6.18
N ASN A 116 19.33 -2.01 6.58
CA ASN A 116 20.65 -1.38 6.62
C ASN A 116 21.41 -1.33 5.27
N ASP A 117 20.75 -1.58 4.14
CA ASP A 117 21.33 -1.49 2.80
C ASP A 117 20.56 -0.48 1.94
N THR A 118 20.80 0.81 2.22
CA THR A 118 20.17 1.93 1.52
C THR A 118 20.42 1.89 0.02
N ARG A 119 21.55 1.34 -0.44
CA ARG A 119 21.84 1.19 -1.87
C ARG A 119 20.86 0.21 -2.51
N LYS A 120 20.62 -0.95 -1.90
CA LYS A 120 19.61 -1.91 -2.38
C LYS A 120 18.20 -1.36 -2.27
N VAL A 121 17.87 -0.58 -1.24
CA VAL A 121 16.57 0.11 -1.17
C VAL A 121 16.39 1.05 -2.35
N ARG A 122 17.36 1.92 -2.65
CA ARG A 122 17.29 2.85 -3.80
C ARG A 122 17.18 2.13 -5.14
N ILE A 123 17.95 1.05 -5.33
CA ILE A 123 17.83 0.21 -6.54
C ILE A 123 16.43 -0.42 -6.61
N GLY A 124 15.93 -0.96 -5.49
CA GLY A 124 14.59 -1.51 -5.40
C GLY A 124 13.51 -0.48 -5.75
N MET A 125 13.61 0.74 -5.23
CA MET A 125 12.70 1.83 -5.57
C MET A 125 12.74 2.14 -7.07
N ALA A 126 13.93 2.22 -7.66
CA ALA A 126 14.06 2.42 -9.10
C ALA A 126 13.41 1.28 -9.91
N VAL A 127 13.60 0.03 -9.49
CA VAL A 127 12.97 -1.14 -10.11
C VAL A 127 11.44 -1.08 -10.02
N VAL A 128 10.88 -0.76 -8.86
CA VAL A 128 9.43 -0.64 -8.66
C VAL A 128 8.87 0.49 -9.52
N VAL A 129 9.54 1.65 -9.57
CA VAL A 129 9.13 2.78 -10.43
C VAL A 129 9.15 2.40 -11.91
N VAL A 130 10.23 1.77 -12.38
CA VAL A 130 10.33 1.30 -13.78
C VAL A 130 9.24 0.28 -14.09
N PHE A 131 8.98 -0.65 -13.17
CA PHE A 131 7.91 -1.64 -13.33
C PHE A 131 6.52 -1.00 -13.33
N GLY A 132 6.29 0.04 -12.52
CA GLY A 132 5.05 0.82 -12.50
C GLY A 132 4.83 1.57 -13.81
N ILE A 133 5.85 2.28 -14.31
CA ILE A 133 5.82 2.98 -15.60
C ILE A 133 5.57 1.98 -16.74
N ALA A 134 6.27 0.84 -16.75
CA ALA A 134 6.06 -0.21 -17.74
C ALA A 134 4.63 -0.77 -17.69
N SER A 135 4.08 -0.97 -16.48
CA SER A 135 2.71 -1.45 -16.30
C SER A 135 1.68 -0.43 -16.81
N ILE A 136 1.91 0.87 -16.58
CA ILE A 136 1.08 1.95 -17.16
C ILE A 136 1.19 1.93 -18.68
N ALA A 137 2.40 1.93 -19.25
CA ALA A 137 2.61 1.94 -20.69
C ALA A 137 1.99 0.73 -21.38
N LEU A 138 2.12 -0.47 -20.79
CA LEU A 138 1.50 -1.69 -21.31
C LEU A 138 -0.02 -1.67 -21.18
N SER A 139 -0.58 -1.09 -20.10
CA SER A 139 -2.02 -0.86 -19.95
C SER A 139 -2.54 0.03 -21.06
N GLU A 140 -1.82 1.10 -21.40
CA GLU A 140 -2.20 2.05 -22.44
C GLU A 140 -2.07 1.44 -23.85
N LEU A 141 -0.99 0.70 -24.12
CA LEU A 141 -0.75 0.07 -25.41
C LEU A 141 -1.78 -1.03 -25.74
N HIS A 142 -2.25 -1.75 -24.72
CA HIS A 142 -3.17 -2.87 -24.87
C HIS A 142 -4.53 -2.61 -24.23
N TRP A 143 -4.90 -1.34 -24.03
CA TRP A 143 -6.10 -0.97 -23.29
C TRP A 143 -7.34 -1.65 -23.84
N ASP A 144 -7.47 -1.71 -25.17
CA ASP A 144 -8.65 -2.26 -25.85
C ASP A 144 -8.82 -3.78 -25.68
N ARG A 145 -7.75 -4.52 -25.32
CA ARG A 145 -7.81 -5.98 -25.11
C ARG A 145 -7.76 -6.38 -23.64
N ASP A 146 -6.87 -5.74 -22.89
CA ASP A 146 -6.42 -6.23 -21.59
C ASP A 146 -6.87 -5.33 -20.43
N HIS A 147 -7.48 -4.16 -20.69
CA HIS A 147 -8.00 -3.20 -19.71
C HIS A 147 -7.16 -3.13 -18.40
N PHE A 148 -7.67 -3.70 -17.29
CA PHE A 148 -7.06 -3.65 -15.95
C PHE A 148 -6.01 -4.75 -15.66
N LYS A 149 -5.66 -5.59 -16.63
CA LYS A 149 -4.80 -6.78 -16.42
C LYS A 149 -3.44 -6.41 -15.84
N TYR A 150 -2.76 -5.41 -16.39
CA TYR A 150 -1.42 -5.02 -15.94
C TYR A 150 -1.43 -4.36 -14.55
N LEU A 151 -2.50 -3.64 -14.19
CA LEU A 151 -2.74 -3.21 -12.80
C LEU A 151 -2.85 -4.42 -11.86
N GLY A 152 -3.59 -5.45 -12.27
CA GLY A 152 -3.72 -6.69 -11.50
C GLY A 152 -2.38 -7.40 -11.30
N ILE A 153 -1.56 -7.48 -12.35
CA ILE A 153 -0.21 -8.07 -12.30
C ILE A 153 0.68 -7.26 -11.35
N PHE A 154 0.70 -5.94 -11.49
CA PHE A 154 1.49 -5.06 -10.62
C PHE A 154 1.09 -5.21 -9.16
N GLY A 155 -0.22 -5.10 -8.87
CA GLY A 155 -0.74 -5.29 -7.51
C GLY A 155 -0.42 -6.67 -6.94
N GLY A 156 -0.53 -7.74 -7.74
CA GLY A 156 -0.17 -9.09 -7.31
C GLY A 156 1.32 -9.25 -6.97
N ALA A 157 2.21 -8.68 -7.79
CA ALA A 157 3.65 -8.65 -7.49
C ALA A 157 3.93 -7.87 -6.20
N THR A 158 3.24 -6.75 -5.99
CA THR A 158 3.36 -5.95 -4.76
C THR A 158 2.98 -6.72 -3.51
N ILE A 159 1.87 -7.47 -3.56
CA ILE A 159 1.48 -8.32 -2.44
C ILE A 159 2.55 -9.39 -2.12
N ALA A 160 3.14 -10.00 -3.15
CA ALA A 160 4.21 -10.96 -2.95
C ALA A 160 5.43 -10.33 -2.25
N ILE A 161 5.83 -9.12 -2.67
CA ILE A 161 6.91 -8.36 -2.03
C ILE A 161 6.57 -8.06 -0.57
N HIS A 162 5.35 -7.59 -0.29
CA HIS A 162 4.91 -7.28 1.08
C HIS A 162 5.01 -8.50 2.01
N VAL A 163 4.52 -9.67 1.56
CA VAL A 163 4.58 -10.92 2.34
C VAL A 163 6.04 -11.29 2.62
N VAL A 164 6.90 -11.27 1.60
CA VAL A 164 8.32 -11.61 1.76
C VAL A 164 9.03 -10.64 2.71
N ALA A 165 8.76 -9.34 2.55
CA ALA A 165 9.34 -8.29 3.40
C ALA A 165 8.93 -8.45 4.87
N LEU A 166 7.65 -8.72 5.15
CA LEU A 166 7.15 -8.95 6.51
C LEU A 166 7.72 -10.23 7.14
N LEU A 167 7.79 -11.33 6.39
CA LEU A 167 8.40 -12.58 6.87
C LEU A 167 9.89 -12.39 7.18
N ARG A 168 10.59 -11.63 6.35
CA ARG A 168 12.00 -11.28 6.57
C ARG A 168 12.17 -10.36 7.77
N ALA A 169 11.32 -9.32 7.91
CA ALA A 169 11.31 -8.44 9.08
C ALA A 169 11.08 -9.22 10.39
N ARG A 170 10.12 -10.14 10.38
CA ARG A 170 9.87 -11.06 11.49
C ARG A 170 11.10 -11.87 11.87
N ARG A 171 11.78 -12.47 10.88
CA ARG A 171 13.01 -13.26 11.12
C ARG A 171 14.12 -12.39 11.70
N HIS A 172 14.33 -11.21 11.12
CA HIS A 172 15.38 -10.28 11.55
C HIS A 172 15.14 -9.73 12.95
N LEU A 173 13.88 -9.45 13.30
CA LEU A 173 13.51 -9.04 14.65
C LEU A 173 13.77 -10.15 15.68
N LYS A 174 13.44 -11.42 15.36
CA LYS A 174 13.77 -12.58 16.22
C LYS A 174 15.27 -12.79 16.40
N GLN A 175 16.07 -12.40 15.40
CA GLN A 175 17.53 -12.47 15.45
C GLN A 175 18.17 -11.27 16.14
N GLY A 176 17.39 -10.27 16.56
CA GLY A 176 17.90 -9.05 17.19
C GLY A 176 18.64 -8.12 16.24
N LEU A 177 18.47 -8.27 14.92
CA LEU A 177 19.14 -7.42 13.92
C LEU A 177 18.63 -5.98 13.90
N PHE A 178 17.45 -5.75 14.44
CA PHE A 178 16.95 -4.43 14.79
C PHE A 178 16.07 -4.50 16.04
N THR A 179 15.84 -3.35 16.63
CA THR A 179 15.07 -3.20 17.88
C THR A 179 14.00 -2.14 17.69
N LEU A 180 12.98 -2.19 18.55
CA LEU A 180 11.94 -1.19 18.63
C LEU A 180 12.32 -0.15 19.69
N GLU A 181 11.78 1.05 19.56
CA GLU A 181 11.86 2.10 20.58
C GLU A 181 11.33 1.60 21.92
N ASN A 182 12.08 1.88 22.99
CA ASN A 182 11.70 1.52 24.35
C ASN A 182 10.32 2.06 24.71
N GLY A 183 9.47 1.21 25.29
CA GLY A 183 8.12 1.57 25.72
C GLY A 183 7.05 1.57 24.62
N PHE A 184 7.37 1.22 23.36
CA PHE A 184 6.36 1.09 22.31
C PHE A 184 5.66 -0.28 22.32
N LEU A 185 6.37 -1.34 21.94
CA LEU A 185 5.90 -2.72 21.93
C LEU A 185 7.07 -3.64 22.26
N SER A 186 6.80 -4.78 22.91
CA SER A 186 7.81 -5.83 23.03
C SER A 186 8.12 -6.45 21.67
N GLN A 187 9.34 -6.98 21.52
CA GLN A 187 9.75 -7.67 20.29
C GLN A 187 8.82 -8.84 19.96
N ASP A 188 8.43 -9.62 20.98
CA ASP A 188 7.50 -10.75 20.81
C ASP A 188 6.13 -10.32 20.29
N THR A 189 5.59 -9.21 20.79
CA THR A 189 4.32 -8.68 20.30
C THR A 189 4.44 -8.24 18.84
N MET A 190 5.53 -7.56 18.48
CA MET A 190 5.72 -7.11 17.10
C MET A 190 5.93 -8.28 16.12
N VAL A 191 6.60 -9.35 16.55
CA VAL A 191 6.70 -10.60 15.78
C VAL A 191 5.30 -11.15 15.46
N ARG A 192 4.40 -11.20 16.46
CA ARG A 192 3.03 -11.66 16.27
C ARG A 192 2.24 -10.70 15.38
N VAL A 193 2.46 -9.39 15.49
CA VAL A 193 1.86 -8.39 14.60
C VAL A 193 2.24 -8.65 13.14
N TYR A 194 3.53 -8.93 12.86
CA TYR A 194 3.94 -9.29 11.50
C TYR A 194 3.31 -10.60 11.01
N GLU A 195 3.14 -11.61 11.86
CA GLU A 195 2.42 -12.84 11.52
C GLU A 195 0.96 -12.56 11.16
N VAL A 196 0.27 -11.72 11.96
CA VAL A 196 -1.11 -11.29 11.67
C VAL A 196 -1.16 -10.52 10.35
N PHE A 197 -0.23 -9.60 10.10
CA PHE A 197 -0.19 -8.86 8.83
C PHE A 197 -0.04 -9.79 7.62
N VAL A 198 0.85 -10.77 7.69
CA VAL A 198 0.99 -11.77 6.62
C VAL A 198 -0.29 -12.56 6.41
N LEU A 199 -0.92 -13.06 7.50
CA LEU A 199 -2.16 -13.82 7.42
C LEU A 199 -3.29 -13.00 6.79
N VAL A 200 -3.47 -11.75 7.22
CA VAL A 200 -4.51 -10.88 6.68
C VAL A 200 -4.24 -10.52 5.22
N ILE A 201 -2.99 -10.21 4.84
CA ILE A 201 -2.63 -9.95 3.43
C ILE A 201 -2.96 -11.17 2.56
N CYS A 202 -2.55 -12.36 2.98
CA CYS A 202 -2.84 -13.60 2.25
C CYS A 202 -4.35 -13.85 2.14
N ALA A 203 -5.11 -13.64 3.21
CA ALA A 203 -6.57 -13.79 3.20
C ALA A 203 -7.23 -12.78 2.25
N CYS A 204 -6.89 -11.50 2.37
CA CYS A 204 -7.41 -10.43 1.52
C CYS A 204 -7.12 -10.66 0.03
N PHE A 205 -5.90 -11.11 -0.29
CA PHE A 205 -5.51 -11.38 -1.67
C PHE A 205 -6.10 -12.67 -2.24
N SER A 206 -6.48 -13.63 -1.38
CA SER A 206 -7.13 -14.86 -1.81
C SER A 206 -8.65 -14.72 -1.95
N LEU A 207 -9.30 -13.98 -1.04
CA LEU A 207 -10.76 -13.90 -0.98
C LEU A 207 -11.37 -13.30 -2.25
N GLY A 208 -10.85 -12.18 -2.76
CA GLY A 208 -11.39 -11.53 -3.95
C GLY A 208 -11.31 -12.42 -5.21
N PRO A 209 -10.12 -12.89 -5.61
CA PRO A 209 -9.94 -13.74 -6.78
C PRO A 209 -10.62 -15.11 -6.68
N LEU A 210 -10.62 -15.74 -5.51
CA LEU A 210 -11.22 -17.08 -5.35
C LEU A 210 -12.75 -17.06 -5.35
N THR A 211 -13.36 -15.99 -4.81
CA THR A 211 -14.82 -15.87 -4.78
C THR A 211 -15.37 -15.17 -6.01
N GLY A 212 -14.57 -14.34 -6.68
CA GLY A 212 -15.02 -13.47 -7.77
C GLY A 212 -15.98 -12.36 -7.33
N ILE A 213 -16.23 -12.19 -6.03
CA ILE A 213 -17.24 -11.25 -5.52
C ILE A 213 -16.65 -9.83 -5.42
N PRO A 214 -17.20 -8.81 -6.13
CA PRO A 214 -16.64 -7.46 -6.14
C PRO A 214 -16.50 -6.83 -4.76
N ILE A 215 -17.50 -7.01 -3.88
CA ILE A 215 -17.50 -6.44 -2.51
C ILE A 215 -16.41 -7.03 -1.61
N LEU A 216 -15.86 -8.20 -1.96
CA LEU A 216 -14.74 -8.80 -1.25
C LEU A 216 -13.40 -8.43 -1.88
N LYS A 217 -13.36 -7.99 -3.14
CA LYS A 217 -12.13 -7.67 -3.86
C LYS A 217 -11.54 -6.33 -3.42
N TYR A 218 -12.28 -5.24 -3.55
CA TYR A 218 -11.74 -3.89 -3.35
C TYR A 218 -11.55 -3.50 -1.87
N PRO A 219 -12.48 -3.81 -0.95
CA PRO A 219 -12.25 -3.61 0.48
C PRO A 219 -11.05 -4.41 1.02
N SER A 220 -10.81 -5.62 0.48
CA SER A 220 -9.61 -6.40 0.81
C SER A 220 -8.32 -5.68 0.40
N THR A 221 -8.30 -5.01 -0.76
CA THR A 221 -7.19 -4.13 -1.13
C THR A 221 -7.08 -2.94 -0.17
N GLY A 222 -8.20 -2.37 0.29
CA GLY A 222 -8.22 -1.34 1.34
C GLY A 222 -7.54 -1.78 2.63
N MET A 223 -7.77 -3.02 3.05
CA MET A 223 -7.11 -3.60 4.23
C MET A 223 -5.59 -3.72 4.07
N VAL A 224 -5.10 -4.02 2.86
CA VAL A 224 -3.65 -4.02 2.57
C VAL A 224 -3.04 -2.63 2.82
N TYR A 225 -3.74 -1.56 2.40
CA TYR A 225 -3.32 -0.19 2.67
C TYR A 225 -3.31 0.13 4.17
N THR A 226 -4.30 -0.37 4.93
CA THR A 226 -4.30 -0.25 6.40
C THR A 226 -3.10 -0.96 7.02
N ILE A 227 -2.75 -2.16 6.56
CA ILE A 227 -1.55 -2.87 7.04
C ILE A 227 -0.28 -2.11 6.69
N CYS A 228 -0.19 -1.53 5.49
CA CYS A 228 0.93 -0.67 5.11
C CYS A 228 1.06 0.56 6.02
N MET A 229 -0.05 1.22 6.34
CA MET A 229 -0.08 2.34 7.28
C MET A 229 0.46 1.92 8.65
N LEU A 230 -0.09 0.85 9.23
CA LEU A 230 0.33 0.36 10.54
C LEU A 230 1.81 -0.06 10.53
N ASN A 231 2.25 -0.76 9.49
CA ASN A 231 3.64 -1.12 9.32
C ASN A 231 4.55 0.11 9.24
N SER A 232 4.16 1.15 8.49
CA SER A 232 4.92 2.40 8.37
C SER A 232 5.08 3.13 9.71
N ILE A 233 4.02 3.14 10.53
CA ILE A 233 4.07 3.67 11.90
C ILE A 233 5.05 2.88 12.76
N CYS A 234 4.99 1.54 12.71
CA CYS A 234 5.92 0.68 13.45
C CYS A 234 7.37 0.86 12.98
N MET A 235 7.60 0.98 11.67
CA MET A 235 8.92 1.16 11.08
C MET A 235 9.61 2.43 11.54
N GLY A 236 8.89 3.56 11.64
CA GLY A 236 9.45 4.80 12.19
C GLY A 236 9.90 4.70 13.65
N ARG A 237 9.59 3.59 14.32
CA ARG A 237 9.98 3.29 15.71
C ARG A 237 11.07 2.22 15.80
N THR A 238 11.68 1.83 14.68
CA THR A 238 12.80 0.89 14.66
C THR A 238 14.15 1.61 14.72
N SER A 239 15.19 0.96 15.25
CA SER A 239 16.55 1.54 15.33
C SER A 239 17.13 1.90 13.96
N PHE A 240 16.96 1.05 12.95
CA PHE A 240 17.55 1.29 11.63
C PHE A 240 16.94 2.49 10.89
N MET A 241 15.63 2.73 11.03
CA MET A 241 15.01 3.90 10.40
C MET A 241 15.40 5.22 11.08
N LYS A 242 15.75 5.18 12.37
CA LYS A 242 16.26 6.37 13.09
C LYS A 242 17.63 6.77 12.54
N GLU A 243 18.52 5.82 12.31
CA GLU A 243 19.86 6.09 11.74
C GLU A 243 19.78 6.65 10.32
N GLU A 244 18.85 6.16 9.48
CA GLU A 244 18.61 6.72 8.15
C GLU A 244 18.06 8.15 8.17
N ASN A 245 17.20 8.48 9.14
CA ASN A 245 16.66 9.83 9.28
C ASN A 245 17.73 10.83 9.72
N VAL A 246 18.71 10.41 10.53
CA VAL A 246 19.86 11.26 10.92
C VAL A 246 20.84 11.44 9.77
N ASN A 247 21.17 10.36 9.05
CA ASN A 247 22.12 10.40 7.91
C ASN A 247 21.51 10.97 6.62
N GLY A 248 20.20 11.14 6.57
CA GLY A 248 19.46 11.71 5.45
C GLY A 248 19.20 13.21 5.53
N ALA A 249 19.67 13.89 6.58
CA ALA A 249 19.73 15.34 6.65
C ALA A 249 20.96 15.83 5.83
N PRO A 250 20.86 16.89 5.02
CA PRO A 250 22.05 17.48 4.41
C PRO A 250 22.99 17.86 5.55
N SER A 251 24.20 17.30 5.51
CA SER A 251 25.25 17.54 6.51
C SER A 251 25.65 19.01 6.47
N THR A 252 24.96 19.86 7.21
CA THR A 252 25.49 21.16 7.60
C THR A 252 26.51 20.93 8.72
N SER A 253 27.67 21.55 8.52
CA SER A 253 28.80 21.69 9.44
C SER A 253 29.58 20.43 9.78
N ALA A 254 30.74 20.33 9.13
CA ALA A 254 31.95 19.77 9.73
C ALA A 254 32.20 20.45 11.09
N GLU A 255 32.08 19.69 12.17
CA GLU A 255 32.72 20.03 13.43
C GLU A 255 33.59 18.84 13.82
N ARG A 256 34.86 18.93 13.39
CA ARG A 256 35.91 18.05 13.91
C ARG A 256 36.13 18.46 15.36
N LEU A 257 35.73 17.61 16.31
CA LEU A 257 36.20 17.71 17.68
C LEU A 257 37.73 17.53 17.70
N PRO A 258 38.47 18.38 18.43
CA PRO A 258 39.91 18.25 18.54
C PRO A 258 40.25 17.06 19.43
N LEU A 259 41.13 16.19 18.94
CA LEU A 259 41.81 15.20 19.76
C LEU A 259 42.74 15.94 20.74
N THR A 260 42.37 15.98 22.01
CA THR A 260 43.30 16.32 23.10
C THR A 260 43.81 15.05 23.77
N ARG A 261 45.10 14.81 23.50
CA ARG A 261 46.15 14.05 24.21
C ARG A 261 45.88 12.59 24.59
#